data_AF-F8THH0-F1
#
_entry.id   AF-F8THH0-F1
#
_cell.length_a   1.000
_cell.length_b   1.000
_cell.length_c   1.000
_cell.angle_alpha   90.00
_cell.angle_beta   90.00
_cell.angle_gamma   90.00
#
_symmetry.space_group_name_H-M   'P 1'
#
loop_
_entity.id
_entity.type
_entity.pdbx_description
1 polymer ?
#
loop_
_entity_poly.entity_id
_entity_poly.type
_entity_poly.pdbx_seq_one_letter_code
_entity_poly.pdbx_strand_id
1 'polypeptide(L)'
;PKGICGADADTIVARNLLRAVAAGSGCYIHVIENTARNLKAMGEAKAPVKGERALERVAKLFGVDGVDNHEKAVNIAKAVLADLYLPRDETMKLTAKLAYAPRYALWEKLGLLPGGAKSEVFDGVVKSSTNLNSDPVNMLFHCLTLGISTGLYGLTMVNLLNDIMLGEPVIRAAAVGFKTIDPKYINIMITGHQHSSFTDLQERLVRPDVRARAREAGAEGFRFVGCTCVGQDLQLRGEHYQEVFTGHAGNNFTSEAVLATGAIDLVVSEFNCTLPGLEPIADRLGVKMICIDDVAKKANAEYAPYSFVNGGEVSEKVIASALDAYRSRRGSVSINVPADHGNDDTITGVSEVSLKEFLGGSWKPLVDLIAAGDVRGVVGVVGCSSMVSGGHDVLTVELVRELIKRDIIVLSAGCSSGGIENVGLMRPSAAQFAGPRLRAVCEKL
;
A
#
# COMPACT_ATOMS: atom_id res chain seq x y z
N PRO A 1 37.89 -18.47 2.88
CA PRO A 1 37.33 -19.80 2.51
C PRO A 1 36.44 -19.62 1.26
N LYS A 2 36.33 -20.65 0.41
CA LYS A 2 35.51 -20.60 -0.81
C LYS A 2 34.50 -21.76 -0.81
N GLY A 3 33.35 -21.55 -1.44
CA GLY A 3 32.40 -22.61 -1.76
C GLY A 3 32.94 -23.53 -2.88
N ILE A 4 32.19 -24.58 -3.19
CA ILE A 4 32.58 -25.59 -4.20
C ILE A 4 32.84 -24.96 -5.58
N CYS A 5 32.03 -23.98 -5.98
CA CYS A 5 32.19 -23.27 -7.27
C CYS A 5 33.29 -22.19 -7.25
N GLY A 6 34.02 -22.03 -6.15
CA GLY A 6 35.08 -21.02 -6.01
C GLY A 6 34.61 -19.63 -5.58
N ALA A 7 33.30 -19.41 -5.37
CA ALA A 7 32.78 -18.18 -4.81
C ALA A 7 33.23 -17.98 -3.36
N ASP A 8 33.65 -16.76 -3.03
CA ASP A 8 33.99 -16.34 -1.67
C ASP A 8 32.78 -15.78 -0.91
N ALA A 9 33.01 -15.34 0.33
CA ALA A 9 31.96 -14.81 1.19
C ALA A 9 31.28 -13.57 0.57
N ASP A 10 32.07 -12.64 0.01
CA ASP A 10 31.56 -11.40 -0.57
C ASP A 10 30.62 -11.69 -1.74
N THR A 11 31.04 -12.59 -2.64
CA THR A 11 30.22 -13.05 -3.75
C THR A 11 28.91 -13.68 -3.28
N ILE A 12 28.96 -14.57 -2.30
CA ILE A 12 27.78 -15.28 -1.79
C ILE A 12 26.80 -14.31 -1.14
N VAL A 13 27.29 -13.38 -0.31
CA VAL A 13 26.45 -12.38 0.36
C VAL A 13 25.81 -11.44 -0.66
N ALA A 14 26.58 -10.94 -1.63
CA ALA A 14 26.06 -10.05 -2.67
C ALA A 14 25.01 -10.74 -3.55
N ARG A 15 25.19 -12.02 -3.92
CA ARG A 15 24.18 -12.81 -4.65
C ARG A 15 22.88 -12.93 -3.85
N ASN A 16 22.98 -13.31 -2.58
CA ASN A 16 21.81 -13.48 -1.72
C ASN A 16 21.04 -12.16 -1.55
N LEU A 17 21.77 -11.06 -1.33
CA LEU A 17 21.16 -9.74 -1.23
C LEU A 17 20.50 -9.33 -2.54
N LEU A 18 21.19 -9.43 -3.67
CA LEU A 18 20.64 -9.09 -4.98
C LEU A 18 19.38 -9.90 -5.29
N ARG A 19 19.37 -11.19 -4.98
CA ARG A 19 18.19 -12.05 -5.19
C ARG A 19 17.01 -11.60 -4.34
N ALA A 20 17.25 -11.24 -3.08
CA ALA A 20 16.21 -10.70 -2.20
C ALA A 20 15.69 -9.34 -2.69
N VAL A 21 16.58 -8.44 -3.13
CA VAL A 21 16.21 -7.13 -3.68
C VAL A 21 15.43 -7.29 -4.99
N ALA A 22 15.84 -8.19 -5.90
CA ALA A 22 15.14 -8.46 -7.14
C ALA A 22 13.74 -9.03 -6.91
N ALA A 23 13.60 -9.97 -5.96
CA ALA A 23 12.29 -10.50 -5.58
C ALA A 23 11.38 -9.40 -5.00
N GLY A 24 11.90 -8.57 -4.10
CA GLY A 24 11.15 -7.44 -3.53
C GLY A 24 10.77 -6.39 -4.58
N SER A 25 11.67 -6.08 -5.51
CA SER A 25 11.42 -5.18 -6.64
C SER A 25 10.31 -5.72 -7.53
N GLY A 26 10.39 -7.01 -7.89
CA GLY A 26 9.36 -7.70 -8.67
C GLY A 26 7.96 -7.56 -8.08
N CYS A 27 7.83 -7.54 -6.75
CA CYS A 27 6.55 -7.32 -6.10
C CYS A 27 5.93 -5.95 -6.43
N TYR A 28 6.69 -4.86 -6.31
CA TYR A 28 6.18 -3.52 -6.59
C TYR A 28 6.00 -3.27 -8.10
N ILE A 29 6.82 -3.91 -8.93
CA ILE A 29 6.67 -3.88 -10.39
C ILE A 29 5.38 -4.59 -10.84
N HIS A 30 4.99 -5.69 -10.18
CA HIS A 30 3.70 -6.35 -10.39
C HIS A 30 2.52 -5.41 -10.08
N VAL A 31 2.56 -4.75 -8.91
CA VAL A 31 1.52 -3.81 -8.46
C VAL A 31 1.36 -2.65 -9.46
N ILE A 32 2.44 -1.99 -9.90
CA ILE A 32 2.32 -0.89 -10.87
C ILE A 32 1.82 -1.36 -12.23
N GLU A 33 2.21 -2.54 -12.69
CA GLU A 33 1.72 -3.08 -13.95
C GLU A 33 0.20 -3.28 -13.89
N ASN A 34 -0.30 -3.90 -12.83
CA ASN A 34 -1.73 -4.08 -12.60
C ASN A 34 -2.47 -2.73 -12.50
N THR A 35 -1.93 -1.78 -11.74
CA THR A 35 -2.52 -0.43 -11.61
C THR A 35 -2.58 0.30 -12.96
N ALA A 36 -1.54 0.19 -13.80
CA ALA A 36 -1.56 0.77 -15.14
C ALA A 36 -2.58 0.08 -16.05
N ARG A 37 -2.70 -1.25 -15.98
CA ARG A 37 -3.74 -2.01 -16.71
C ARG A 37 -5.14 -1.60 -16.28
N ASN A 38 -5.37 -1.41 -14.98
CA ASN A 38 -6.65 -0.95 -14.45
C ASN A 38 -6.98 0.47 -14.94
N LEU A 39 -6.04 1.40 -14.90
CA LEU A 39 -6.25 2.77 -15.41
C LEU A 39 -6.57 2.78 -16.91
N LYS A 40 -5.86 1.97 -17.69
CA LYS A 40 -6.13 1.81 -19.13
C LYS A 40 -7.56 1.31 -19.36
N ALA A 41 -7.95 0.24 -18.67
CA ALA A 41 -9.28 -0.35 -18.82
C ALA A 41 -10.39 0.58 -18.34
N MET A 42 -10.16 1.37 -17.29
CA MET A 42 -11.07 2.42 -16.82
C MET A 42 -11.33 3.46 -17.91
N GLY A 43 -10.27 3.96 -18.56
CA GLY A 43 -10.40 4.90 -19.67
C GLY A 43 -11.11 4.27 -20.89
N GLU A 44 -10.76 3.03 -21.26
CA GLU A 44 -11.41 2.32 -22.38
C GLU A 44 -12.90 2.06 -22.13
N ALA A 45 -13.29 1.75 -20.89
CA ALA A 45 -14.67 1.55 -20.48
C ALA A 45 -15.44 2.86 -20.27
N LYS A 46 -14.78 4.03 -20.40
CA LYS A 46 -15.34 5.34 -20.07
C LYS A 46 -15.93 5.42 -18.65
N ALA A 47 -15.27 4.76 -17.71
CA ALA A 47 -15.65 4.79 -16.31
C ALA A 47 -15.26 6.14 -15.67
N PRO A 48 -15.97 6.58 -14.61
CA PRO A 48 -15.72 7.88 -13.98
C PRO A 48 -14.27 8.06 -13.50
N VAL A 49 -13.68 9.22 -13.80
CA VAL A 49 -12.37 9.63 -13.30
C VAL A 49 -12.56 10.38 -11.98
N LYS A 50 -12.17 9.78 -10.85
CA LYS A 50 -12.36 10.41 -9.52
C LYS A 50 -11.36 11.55 -9.25
N GLY A 51 -10.13 11.43 -9.76
CA GLY A 51 -9.06 12.40 -9.55
C GLY A 51 -8.70 13.19 -10.81
N GLU A 52 -9.58 14.07 -11.27
CA GLU A 52 -9.33 14.88 -12.49
C GLU A 52 -8.10 15.78 -12.34
N ARG A 53 -7.89 16.40 -11.17
CA ARG A 53 -6.67 17.20 -10.93
C ARG A 53 -5.40 16.35 -11.00
N ALA A 54 -5.45 15.12 -10.49
CA ALA A 54 -4.33 14.18 -10.57
C ALA A 54 -4.08 13.77 -12.02
N LEU A 55 -5.14 13.51 -12.80
CA LEU A 55 -5.05 13.20 -14.22
C LEU A 55 -4.31 14.30 -14.99
N GLU A 56 -4.71 15.56 -14.81
CA GLU A 56 -4.06 16.69 -15.49
C GLU A 56 -2.58 16.84 -15.09
N ARG A 57 -2.26 16.69 -13.80
CA ARG A 57 -0.87 16.77 -13.34
C ARG A 57 0.00 15.67 -13.93
N VAL A 58 -0.48 14.43 -13.93
CA VAL A 58 0.28 13.28 -14.45
C VAL A 58 0.40 13.37 -15.97
N ALA A 59 -0.66 13.78 -16.67
CA ALA A 59 -0.63 14.02 -18.11
C ALA A 59 0.44 15.05 -18.48
N LYS A 60 0.45 16.20 -17.80
CA LYS A 60 1.47 17.24 -17.97
C LYS A 60 2.88 16.74 -17.63
N LEU A 61 3.02 15.95 -16.57
CA LEU A 61 4.30 15.40 -16.14
C LEU A 61 4.90 14.48 -17.21
N PHE A 62 4.06 13.67 -17.87
CA PHE A 62 4.51 12.75 -18.92
C PHE A 62 4.56 13.41 -20.30
N GLY A 63 3.92 14.56 -20.47
CA GLY A 63 3.76 15.21 -21.77
C GLY A 63 2.83 14.41 -22.68
N VAL A 64 1.73 13.90 -22.13
CA VAL A 64 0.71 13.16 -22.87
C VAL A 64 -0.60 13.96 -22.91
N ASP A 65 -1.24 13.93 -24.07
CA ASP A 65 -2.53 14.59 -24.32
C ASP A 65 -3.63 13.56 -24.63
N GLY A 66 -4.87 14.01 -24.72
CA GLY A 66 -6.03 13.22 -25.13
C GLY A 66 -7.21 14.14 -25.45
N VAL A 67 -8.15 13.70 -26.30
CA VAL A 67 -9.33 14.48 -26.67
C VAL A 67 -10.30 14.67 -25.50
N ASP A 68 -10.27 13.74 -24.55
CA ASP A 68 -11.03 13.79 -23.29
C ASP A 68 -10.23 13.16 -22.14
N ASN A 69 -10.80 13.18 -20.93
CA ASN A 69 -10.18 12.63 -19.73
C ASN A 69 -9.93 11.11 -19.84
N HIS A 70 -10.75 10.38 -20.58
CA HIS A 70 -10.63 8.93 -20.71
C HIS A 70 -9.48 8.56 -21.64
N GLU A 71 -9.35 9.23 -22.80
CA GLU A 71 -8.22 9.02 -23.70
C GLU A 71 -6.90 9.42 -23.03
N LYS A 72 -6.91 10.52 -22.26
CA LYS A 72 -5.76 10.94 -21.46
C LYS A 72 -5.34 9.87 -20.45
N ALA A 73 -6.29 9.27 -19.73
CA ALA A 73 -6.02 8.14 -18.81
C ALA A 73 -5.42 6.93 -19.54
N VAL A 74 -5.96 6.57 -20.71
CA VAL A 74 -5.41 5.50 -21.57
C VAL A 74 -3.97 5.81 -22.00
N ASN A 75 -3.69 7.03 -22.41
CA ASN A 75 -2.36 7.44 -22.89
C ASN A 75 -1.32 7.47 -21.76
N ILE A 76 -1.70 7.92 -20.57
CA ILE A 76 -0.86 7.80 -19.35
C ILE A 76 -0.53 6.34 -19.08
N ALA A 77 -1.54 5.47 -19.04
CA ALA A 77 -1.34 4.06 -18.75
C ALA A 77 -0.47 3.35 -19.81
N LYS A 78 -0.65 3.67 -21.09
CA LYS A 78 0.19 3.17 -22.20
C LYS A 78 1.64 3.62 -22.06
N ALA A 79 1.90 4.86 -21.66
CA ALA A 79 3.25 5.35 -21.42
C ALA A 79 3.95 4.55 -20.31
N VAL A 80 3.23 4.28 -19.21
CA VAL A 80 3.75 3.50 -18.09
C VAL A 80 4.07 2.05 -18.50
N LEU A 81 3.14 1.40 -19.22
CA LEU A 81 3.33 0.03 -19.71
C LEU A 81 4.48 -0.05 -20.71
N ALA A 82 4.60 0.91 -21.64
CA ALA A 82 5.68 0.92 -22.63
C ALA A 82 7.06 1.01 -21.95
N ASP A 83 7.23 1.89 -20.96
CA ASP A 83 8.51 2.04 -20.23
C ASP A 83 8.87 0.77 -19.43
N LEU A 84 7.86 0.16 -18.78
CA LEU A 84 8.02 -0.99 -17.90
C LEU A 84 8.53 -2.25 -18.65
N TYR A 85 8.20 -2.35 -19.94
CA TYR A 85 8.55 -3.46 -20.83
C TYR A 85 9.73 -3.19 -21.76
N LEU A 86 10.43 -2.05 -21.63
CA LEU A 86 11.65 -1.82 -22.38
C LEU A 86 12.68 -2.94 -22.13
N PRO A 87 13.55 -3.24 -23.10
CA PRO A 87 14.71 -4.09 -22.84
C PRO A 87 15.65 -3.37 -21.86
N ARG A 88 16.57 -4.12 -21.27
CA ARG A 88 17.46 -3.58 -20.23
C ARG A 88 18.43 -2.51 -20.74
N ASP A 89 18.83 -2.59 -22.00
CA ASP A 89 19.74 -1.64 -22.64
C ASP A 89 19.08 -0.33 -23.07
N GLU A 90 17.76 -0.23 -23.01
CA GLU A 90 17.01 1.00 -23.26
C GLU A 90 16.58 1.65 -21.94
N THR A 91 17.12 2.85 -21.66
CA THR A 91 16.80 3.61 -20.44
C THR A 91 15.31 4.01 -20.38
N MET A 92 14.70 3.81 -19.21
CA MET A 92 13.33 4.24 -18.93
C MET A 92 13.16 5.76 -19.04
N LYS A 93 12.15 6.19 -19.78
CA LYS A 93 11.87 7.58 -20.12
C LYS A 93 11.16 8.33 -18.99
N LEU A 94 10.26 7.69 -18.26
CA LEU A 94 9.49 8.37 -17.19
C LEU A 94 10.31 8.55 -15.92
N THR A 95 11.38 7.77 -15.71
CA THR A 95 12.32 7.97 -14.58
C THR A 95 12.85 9.40 -14.54
N ALA A 96 13.19 9.98 -15.68
CA ALA A 96 13.66 11.37 -15.79
C ALA A 96 12.59 12.40 -15.43
N LYS A 97 11.31 12.08 -15.66
CA LYS A 97 10.18 12.96 -15.35
C LYS A 97 9.86 12.98 -13.86
N LEU A 98 10.07 11.86 -13.17
CA LEU A 98 9.77 11.71 -11.74
C LEU A 98 10.93 12.13 -10.83
N ALA A 99 12.17 12.04 -11.31
CA ALA A 99 13.34 12.22 -10.49
C ALA A 99 13.66 13.70 -10.20
N TYR A 100 14.22 13.96 -9.01
CA TYR A 100 14.90 15.22 -8.74
C TYR A 100 16.12 15.38 -9.66
N ALA A 101 16.16 16.46 -10.45
CA ALA A 101 17.12 16.59 -11.56
C ALA A 101 18.61 16.38 -11.17
N PRO A 102 19.13 16.95 -10.06
CA PRO A 102 20.51 16.68 -9.63
C PRO A 102 20.78 15.22 -9.30
N ARG A 103 19.77 14.50 -8.80
CA ARG A 103 19.89 13.08 -8.49
C ARG A 103 19.87 12.22 -9.76
N TYR A 104 19.03 12.56 -10.74
CA TYR A 104 19.02 11.92 -12.04
C TYR A 104 20.38 12.02 -12.75
N ALA A 105 20.96 13.23 -12.81
CA ALA A 105 22.27 13.46 -13.43
C ALA A 105 23.40 12.64 -12.75
N LEU A 106 23.32 12.46 -11.43
CA LEU A 106 24.28 11.63 -10.71
C LEU A 106 24.10 10.13 -11.03
N TRP A 107 22.87 9.64 -11.15
CA TRP A 107 22.62 8.27 -11.57
C TRP A 107 23.10 7.99 -12.98
N GLU A 108 22.90 8.93 -13.90
CA GLU A 108 23.43 8.85 -15.27
C GLU A 108 24.96 8.72 -15.27
N LYS A 109 25.64 9.62 -14.56
CA LYS A 109 27.11 9.58 -14.41
C LYS A 109 27.62 8.27 -13.83
N LEU A 110 26.86 7.64 -12.94
CA LEU A 110 27.22 6.38 -12.28
C LEU A 110 26.77 5.13 -13.07
N GLY A 111 26.07 5.29 -14.20
CA GLY A 111 25.52 4.16 -14.97
C GLY A 111 24.44 3.39 -14.21
N LEU A 112 23.66 4.09 -13.37
CA LEU A 112 22.61 3.50 -12.52
C LEU A 112 21.20 3.66 -13.05
N LEU A 113 21.02 4.40 -14.16
CA LEU A 113 19.69 4.58 -14.74
C LEU A 113 19.11 3.23 -15.18
N PRO A 114 17.91 2.86 -14.72
CA PRO A 114 17.31 1.58 -15.06
C PRO A 114 16.87 1.55 -16.53
N GLY A 115 17.07 0.40 -17.17
CA GLY A 115 16.29 0.00 -18.32
C GLY A 115 14.89 -0.48 -17.91
N GLY A 116 14.16 -1.16 -18.80
CA GLY A 116 12.79 -1.58 -18.47
C GLY A 116 12.68 -2.37 -17.16
N ALA A 117 11.77 -1.94 -16.28
CA ALA A 117 11.75 -2.40 -14.89
C ALA A 117 11.59 -3.92 -14.74
N LYS A 118 10.81 -4.58 -15.62
CA LYS A 118 10.72 -6.05 -15.63
C LYS A 118 12.03 -6.72 -16.04
N SER A 119 12.73 -6.14 -17.02
CA SER A 119 14.02 -6.62 -17.50
C SER A 119 15.09 -6.52 -16.40
N GLU A 120 15.11 -5.42 -15.63
CA GLU A 120 16.04 -5.28 -14.50
C GLU A 120 15.76 -6.32 -13.39
N VAL A 121 14.49 -6.58 -13.06
CA VAL A 121 14.12 -7.63 -12.09
C VAL A 121 14.60 -9.01 -12.56
N PHE A 122 14.33 -9.34 -13.82
CA PHE A 122 14.77 -10.60 -14.42
C PHE A 122 16.30 -10.74 -14.36
N ASP A 123 17.02 -9.71 -14.77
CA ASP A 123 18.48 -9.69 -14.74
C ASP A 123 19.05 -9.78 -13.34
N GLY A 124 18.41 -9.18 -12.33
CA GLY A 124 18.80 -9.35 -10.93
C GLY A 124 18.76 -10.82 -10.50
N VAL A 125 17.71 -11.55 -10.88
CA VAL A 125 17.59 -12.99 -10.61
C VAL A 125 18.67 -13.78 -11.36
N VAL A 126 18.85 -13.52 -12.66
CA VAL A 126 19.87 -14.18 -13.49
C VAL A 126 21.26 -13.93 -12.91
N LYS A 127 21.66 -12.68 -12.69
CA LYS A 127 22.97 -12.30 -12.12
C LYS A 127 23.25 -12.98 -10.78
N SER A 128 22.24 -13.14 -9.93
CA SER A 128 22.39 -13.79 -8.62
C SER A 128 22.51 -15.32 -8.65
N SER A 129 22.42 -15.95 -9.82
CA SER A 129 22.47 -17.41 -9.96
C SER A 129 23.87 -18.00 -9.70
N THR A 130 23.91 -19.26 -9.29
CA THR A 130 25.08 -19.93 -8.67
C THR A 130 26.40 -19.80 -9.44
N ASN A 131 26.37 -19.77 -10.77
CA ASN A 131 27.55 -19.84 -11.65
C ASN A 131 27.67 -18.67 -12.62
N LEU A 132 26.91 -17.58 -12.40
CA LEU A 132 26.94 -16.40 -13.26
C LEU A 132 27.84 -15.32 -12.68
N ASN A 133 27.28 -14.26 -12.10
CA ASN A 133 28.07 -13.12 -11.67
C ASN A 133 28.86 -13.43 -10.37
N SER A 134 30.16 -13.14 -10.35
CA SER A 134 31.02 -13.26 -9.16
C SER A 134 31.64 -11.94 -8.71
N ASP A 135 31.21 -10.81 -9.28
CA ASP A 135 31.64 -9.48 -8.87
C ASP A 135 30.62 -8.88 -7.88
N PRO A 136 30.95 -8.80 -6.58
CA PRO A 136 30.05 -8.24 -5.58
C PRO A 136 29.71 -6.77 -5.83
N VAL A 137 30.64 -5.96 -6.33
CA VAL A 137 30.40 -4.55 -6.61
C VAL A 137 29.40 -4.40 -7.75
N ASN A 138 29.55 -5.18 -8.82
CA ASN A 138 28.60 -5.18 -9.92
C ASN A 138 27.17 -5.54 -9.46
N MET A 139 27.03 -6.55 -8.60
CA MET A 139 25.74 -6.96 -8.07
C MET A 139 25.13 -5.90 -7.15
N LEU A 140 25.93 -5.27 -6.29
CA LEU A 140 25.47 -4.18 -5.41
C LEU A 140 25.05 -2.93 -6.19
N PHE A 141 25.73 -2.59 -7.29
CA PHE A 141 25.29 -1.52 -8.19
C PHE A 141 23.94 -1.85 -8.85
N HIS A 142 23.72 -3.13 -9.19
CA HIS A 142 22.41 -3.55 -9.70
C HIS A 142 21.31 -3.47 -8.64
N CYS A 143 21.60 -3.71 -7.36
CA CYS A 143 20.66 -3.42 -6.27
C CYS A 143 20.27 -1.93 -6.23
N LEU A 144 21.21 -1.01 -6.49
CA LEU A 144 20.91 0.42 -6.56
C LEU A 144 20.01 0.75 -7.75
N THR A 145 20.26 0.18 -8.92
CA THR A 145 19.38 0.30 -10.10
C THR A 145 17.97 -0.19 -9.81
N LEU A 146 17.83 -1.36 -9.18
CA LEU A 146 16.54 -1.88 -8.73
C LEU A 146 15.88 -0.99 -7.68
N GLY A 147 16.65 -0.34 -6.81
CA GLY A 147 16.13 0.63 -5.85
C GLY A 147 15.47 1.84 -6.53
N ILE A 148 16.05 2.33 -7.63
CA ILE A 148 15.50 3.45 -8.42
C ILE A 148 14.19 3.02 -9.11
N SER A 149 14.19 1.88 -9.81
CA SER A 149 12.99 1.37 -10.49
C SER A 149 11.88 1.03 -9.49
N THR A 150 12.21 0.48 -8.33
CA THR A 150 11.21 0.13 -7.31
C THR A 150 10.63 1.38 -6.63
N GLY A 151 11.50 2.30 -6.19
CA GLY A 151 11.09 3.47 -5.42
C GLY A 151 10.34 4.50 -6.26
N LEU A 152 10.97 5.01 -7.33
CA LEU A 152 10.33 6.03 -8.17
C LEU A 152 9.26 5.43 -9.08
N TYR A 153 9.53 4.27 -9.67
CA TYR A 153 8.65 3.72 -10.68
C TYR A 153 7.60 2.77 -10.10
N GLY A 154 7.96 1.85 -9.21
CA GLY A 154 6.98 0.99 -8.55
C GLY A 154 6.08 1.76 -7.59
N LEU A 155 6.67 2.38 -6.56
CA LEU A 155 5.92 2.97 -5.45
C LEU A 155 5.31 4.33 -5.77
N THR A 156 6.09 5.31 -6.23
CA THR A 156 5.55 6.66 -6.50
C THR A 156 4.53 6.64 -7.63
N MET A 157 4.80 5.91 -8.72
CA MET A 157 3.86 5.82 -9.85
C MET A 157 2.53 5.20 -9.44
N VAL A 158 2.51 4.14 -8.61
CA VAL A 158 1.26 3.51 -8.18
C VAL A 158 0.36 4.53 -7.49
N ASN A 159 0.94 5.36 -6.61
CA ASN A 159 0.20 6.42 -5.95
C ASN A 159 -0.36 7.43 -6.95
N LEU A 160 0.45 7.88 -7.92
CA LEU A 160 0.00 8.82 -8.96
C LEU A 160 -1.16 8.26 -9.79
N LEU A 161 -1.11 6.99 -10.18
CA LEU A 161 -2.18 6.36 -10.95
C LEU A 161 -3.43 6.08 -10.10
N ASN A 162 -3.25 5.67 -8.84
CA ASN A 162 -4.35 5.47 -7.90
C ASN A 162 -5.06 6.80 -7.60
N ASP A 163 -4.35 7.91 -7.48
CA ASP A 163 -4.98 9.22 -7.26
C ASP A 163 -5.93 9.60 -8.40
N ILE A 164 -5.62 9.20 -9.65
CA ILE A 164 -6.51 9.38 -10.80
C ILE A 164 -7.78 8.53 -10.66
N MET A 165 -7.64 7.25 -10.34
CA MET A 165 -8.74 6.29 -10.31
C MET A 165 -9.62 6.42 -9.05
N LEU A 166 -9.00 6.75 -7.92
CA LEU A 166 -9.58 6.59 -6.58
C LEU A 166 -9.80 7.93 -5.86
N GLY A 167 -9.30 9.03 -6.44
CA GLY A 167 -9.28 10.33 -5.81
C GLY A 167 -8.04 10.55 -4.96
N GLU A 168 -7.69 11.81 -4.76
CA GLU A 168 -6.50 12.21 -4.00
C GLU A 168 -6.73 12.04 -2.48
N PRO A 169 -5.68 11.69 -1.71
CA PRO A 169 -5.70 11.76 -0.26
C PRO A 169 -6.09 13.14 0.28
N VAL A 170 -6.86 13.16 1.37
CA VAL A 170 -7.25 14.38 2.09
C VAL A 170 -6.91 14.20 3.57
N ILE A 171 -6.26 15.20 4.17
CA ILE A 171 -5.92 15.17 5.60
C ILE A 171 -7.20 15.14 6.42
N ARG A 172 -7.35 14.09 7.24
CA ARG A 172 -8.56 13.85 8.05
C ARG A 172 -8.24 12.97 9.26
N ALA A 173 -9.17 12.94 10.21
CA ALA A 173 -9.19 11.93 11.26
C ALA A 173 -9.73 10.59 10.71
N ALA A 174 -9.17 9.48 11.21
CA ALA A 174 -9.63 8.14 10.91
C ALA A 174 -9.53 7.24 12.15
N ALA A 175 -10.46 6.28 12.24
CA ALA A 175 -10.40 5.23 13.24
C ALA A 175 -9.41 4.13 12.85
N VAL A 176 -8.78 3.54 13.87
CA VAL A 176 -7.76 2.50 13.76
C VAL A 176 -7.96 1.43 14.82
N GLY A 177 -7.43 0.24 14.56
CA GLY A 177 -7.47 -0.89 15.47
C GLY A 177 -8.74 -1.73 15.37
N PHE A 178 -8.93 -2.66 16.30
CA PHE A 178 -9.97 -3.69 16.18
C PHE A 178 -11.35 -3.10 16.39
N LYS A 179 -11.44 -1.94 17.04
CA LYS A 179 -12.68 -1.18 17.17
C LYS A 179 -13.31 -0.76 15.85
N THR A 180 -12.55 -0.80 14.76
CA THR A 180 -13.07 -0.54 13.40
C THR A 180 -13.97 -1.68 12.89
N ILE A 181 -13.95 -2.85 13.55
CA ILE A 181 -14.76 -4.02 13.19
C ILE A 181 -16.10 -3.94 13.92
N ASP A 182 -17.20 -3.85 13.16
CA ASP A 182 -18.55 -3.78 13.74
C ASP A 182 -19.28 -5.13 13.56
N PRO A 183 -19.56 -5.87 14.66
CA PRO A 183 -20.25 -7.16 14.61
C PRO A 183 -21.68 -7.11 14.01
N LYS A 184 -22.31 -5.94 13.98
CA LYS A 184 -23.66 -5.76 13.41
C LYS A 184 -23.67 -5.78 11.88
N TYR A 185 -22.51 -5.66 11.26
CA TYR A 185 -22.34 -5.68 9.81
C TYR A 185 -21.73 -7.02 9.35
N ILE A 186 -21.81 -7.25 8.04
CA ILE A 186 -21.04 -8.29 7.35
C ILE A 186 -19.64 -7.72 7.10
N ASN A 187 -18.63 -8.27 7.78
CA ASN A 187 -17.27 -7.74 7.71
C ASN A 187 -16.44 -8.48 6.67
N ILE A 188 -16.00 -7.75 5.65
CA ILE A 188 -15.10 -8.24 4.61
C ILE A 188 -13.71 -7.68 4.90
N MET A 189 -12.77 -8.56 5.27
CA MET A 189 -11.38 -8.18 5.45
C MET A 189 -10.69 -8.09 4.10
N ILE A 190 -10.13 -6.92 3.80
CA ILE A 190 -9.34 -6.69 2.59
C ILE A 190 -7.86 -6.63 2.99
N THR A 191 -7.03 -7.43 2.33
CA THR A 191 -5.59 -7.55 2.61
C THR A 191 -4.77 -7.61 1.33
N GLY A 192 -3.59 -6.99 1.37
CA GLY A 192 -2.76 -6.77 0.18
C GLY A 192 -2.22 -5.34 0.06
N HIS A 193 -2.11 -4.87 -1.18
CA HIS A 193 -1.47 -3.64 -1.66
C HIS A 193 -2.21 -2.92 -2.82
N GLN A 194 -3.15 -3.54 -3.57
CA GLN A 194 -3.82 -2.89 -4.72
C GLN A 194 -5.25 -2.43 -4.40
N HIS A 195 -5.44 -1.16 -4.02
CA HIS A 195 -6.77 -0.59 -3.75
C HIS A 195 -7.65 -0.50 -5.01
N SER A 196 -7.07 -0.23 -6.19
CA SER A 196 -7.84 -0.08 -7.43
C SER A 196 -8.69 -1.29 -7.80
N SER A 197 -8.28 -2.49 -7.36
CA SER A 197 -9.00 -3.75 -7.56
C SER A 197 -10.32 -3.87 -6.78
N PHE A 198 -10.57 -2.98 -5.81
CA PHE A 198 -11.76 -3.01 -4.96
C PHE A 198 -12.78 -1.90 -5.30
N THR A 199 -12.56 -1.11 -6.34
CA THR A 199 -13.39 0.06 -6.67
C THR A 199 -14.84 -0.31 -6.92
N ASP A 200 -15.08 -1.28 -7.81
CA ASP A 200 -16.43 -1.75 -8.13
C ASP A 200 -17.14 -2.32 -6.88
N LEU A 201 -16.44 -3.14 -6.09
CA LEU A 201 -16.99 -3.71 -4.86
C LEU A 201 -17.41 -2.62 -3.86
N GLN A 202 -16.59 -1.59 -3.64
CA GLN A 202 -16.94 -0.45 -2.76
C GLN A 202 -18.27 0.20 -3.20
N GLU A 203 -18.41 0.46 -4.50
CA GLU A 203 -19.60 1.10 -5.05
C GLU A 203 -20.82 0.17 -5.03
N ARG A 204 -20.61 -1.13 -5.18
CA ARG A 204 -21.66 -2.14 -5.17
C ARG A 204 -22.26 -2.33 -3.77
N LEU A 205 -21.42 -2.33 -2.74
CA LEU A 205 -21.81 -2.58 -1.33
C LEU A 205 -22.75 -1.51 -0.74
N VAL A 206 -22.76 -0.30 -1.30
CA VAL A 206 -23.65 0.79 -0.86
C VAL A 206 -24.98 0.82 -1.61
N ARG A 207 -25.15 0.02 -2.67
CA ARG A 207 -26.38 0.05 -3.48
C ARG A 207 -27.58 -0.47 -2.69
N PRO A 208 -28.79 0.12 -2.88
CA PRO A 208 -29.97 -0.22 -2.10
C PRO A 208 -30.34 -1.71 -2.10
N ASP A 209 -30.18 -2.37 -3.25
CA ASP A 209 -30.49 -3.80 -3.43
C ASP A 209 -29.50 -4.71 -2.66
N VAL A 210 -28.21 -4.38 -2.64
CA VAL A 210 -27.21 -5.12 -1.83
C VAL A 210 -27.35 -4.85 -0.35
N ARG A 211 -27.66 -3.61 0.04
CA ARG A 211 -28.02 -3.31 1.43
C ARG A 211 -29.27 -4.06 1.89
N ALA A 212 -30.26 -4.25 1.00
CA ALA A 212 -31.43 -5.07 1.31
C ALA A 212 -31.05 -6.53 1.55
N ARG A 213 -30.19 -7.12 0.70
CA ARG A 213 -29.67 -8.49 0.89
C ARG A 213 -28.97 -8.68 2.25
N ALA A 214 -28.20 -7.69 2.71
CA ALA A 214 -27.58 -7.73 4.05
C ALA A 214 -28.61 -7.69 5.18
N ARG A 215 -29.61 -6.81 5.07
CA ARG A 215 -30.71 -6.71 6.06
C ARG A 215 -31.55 -7.97 6.13
N GLU A 216 -31.85 -8.59 4.98
CA GLU A 216 -32.52 -9.88 4.91
C GLU A 216 -31.71 -11.00 5.58
N ALA A 217 -30.38 -10.91 5.59
CA ALA A 217 -29.51 -11.83 6.31
C ALA A 217 -29.38 -11.50 7.81
N GLY A 218 -29.94 -10.38 8.29
CA GLY A 218 -29.89 -9.94 9.69
C GLY A 218 -28.77 -8.95 10.03
N ALA A 219 -28.03 -8.44 9.03
CA ALA A 219 -26.97 -7.44 9.21
C ALA A 219 -27.44 -6.02 8.88
N GLU A 220 -26.80 -5.00 9.43
CA GLU A 220 -27.08 -3.59 9.08
C GLU A 220 -26.56 -3.20 7.68
N GLY A 221 -25.60 -3.95 7.15
CA GLY A 221 -24.96 -3.72 5.86
C GLY A 221 -23.66 -4.50 5.73
N PHE A 222 -22.77 -4.02 4.87
CA PHE A 222 -21.41 -4.53 4.71
C PHE A 222 -20.38 -3.51 5.18
N ARG A 223 -19.26 -3.98 5.71
CA ARG A 223 -18.10 -3.15 6.07
C ARG A 223 -16.81 -3.76 5.54
N PHE A 224 -15.91 -2.88 5.12
CA PHE A 224 -14.53 -3.22 4.86
C PHE A 224 -13.70 -3.05 6.12
N VAL A 225 -12.98 -4.12 6.45
CA VAL A 225 -11.94 -4.11 7.46
C VAL A 225 -10.60 -4.12 6.74
N GLY A 226 -9.95 -2.95 6.67
CA GLY A 226 -8.65 -2.83 6.02
C GLY A 226 -7.55 -3.44 6.87
N CYS A 227 -6.67 -4.23 6.25
CA CYS A 227 -5.42 -4.69 6.83
C CYS A 227 -4.26 -4.40 5.87
N THR A 228 -3.03 -4.39 6.42
CA THR A 228 -1.79 -4.18 5.64
C THR A 228 -1.80 -2.89 4.81
N CYS A 229 -1.04 -2.84 3.72
CA CYS A 229 -0.89 -1.64 2.90
C CYS A 229 -2.19 -1.22 2.18
N VAL A 230 -3.01 -2.16 1.70
CA VAL A 230 -4.30 -1.82 1.08
C VAL A 230 -5.27 -1.20 2.09
N GLY A 231 -5.27 -1.67 3.34
CA GLY A 231 -6.03 -1.05 4.43
C GLY A 231 -5.55 0.37 4.73
N GLN A 232 -4.24 0.60 4.70
CA GLN A 232 -3.68 1.93 4.85
C GLN A 232 -4.01 2.84 3.65
N ASP A 233 -3.98 2.32 2.43
CA ASP A 233 -4.33 3.05 1.21
C ASP A 233 -5.82 3.44 1.21
N LEU A 234 -6.67 2.52 1.68
CA LEU A 234 -8.08 2.74 1.99
C LEU A 234 -8.27 3.80 3.09
N GLN A 235 -7.41 3.82 4.10
CA GLN A 235 -7.49 4.85 5.13
C GLN A 235 -7.12 6.23 4.56
N LEU A 236 -6.03 6.29 3.79
CA LEU A 236 -5.49 7.50 3.18
C LEU A 236 -6.50 8.20 2.26
N ARG A 237 -7.30 7.42 1.53
CA ARG A 237 -8.32 7.92 0.59
C ARG A 237 -9.76 7.81 1.12
N GLY A 238 -9.96 7.49 2.39
CA GLY A 238 -11.29 7.17 2.94
C GLY A 238 -12.34 8.27 2.89
N GLU A 239 -11.94 9.51 2.58
CA GLU A 239 -12.88 10.59 2.23
C GLU A 239 -13.81 10.18 1.08
N HIS A 240 -13.34 9.34 0.16
CA HIS A 240 -14.08 8.93 -1.04
C HIS A 240 -15.01 7.71 -0.82
N TYR A 241 -15.05 7.11 0.38
CA TYR A 241 -15.82 5.86 0.64
C TYR A 241 -16.15 5.63 2.13
N GLN A 242 -16.55 6.71 2.82
CA GLN A 242 -16.90 6.73 4.25
C GLN A 242 -18.03 5.74 4.64
N GLU A 243 -18.89 5.36 3.71
CA GLU A 243 -20.04 4.49 3.99
C GLU A 243 -19.68 3.02 4.20
N VAL A 244 -18.55 2.54 3.66
CA VAL A 244 -18.20 1.10 3.68
C VAL A 244 -16.92 0.84 4.47
N PHE A 245 -15.96 1.75 4.43
CA PHE A 245 -14.69 1.59 5.11
C PHE A 245 -14.72 2.25 6.49
N THR A 246 -14.49 1.45 7.53
CA THR A 246 -14.58 1.90 8.93
C THR A 246 -13.23 2.20 9.57
N GLY A 247 -12.12 1.82 8.93
CA GLY A 247 -10.77 2.12 9.40
C GLY A 247 -9.75 1.03 9.11
N HIS A 248 -8.51 1.30 9.48
CA HIS A 248 -7.39 0.37 9.34
C HIS A 248 -7.29 -0.47 10.63
N ALA A 249 -7.51 -1.78 10.54
CA ALA A 249 -7.50 -2.65 11.71
C ALA A 249 -6.08 -3.00 12.20
N GLY A 250 -5.11 -3.02 11.28
CA GLY A 250 -3.70 -3.18 11.62
C GLY A 250 -2.82 -3.74 10.51
N ASN A 251 -1.58 -4.06 10.89
CA ASN A 251 -0.55 -4.53 9.96
C ASN A 251 -0.56 -6.06 9.78
N ASN A 252 0.45 -6.58 9.07
CA ASN A 252 0.53 -7.98 8.66
C ASN A 252 0.48 -8.99 9.82
N PHE A 253 1.05 -8.69 10.98
CA PHE A 253 0.99 -9.58 12.16
C PHE A 253 -0.31 -9.42 12.96
N THR A 254 -1.10 -8.40 12.66
CA THR A 254 -2.39 -8.16 13.29
C THR A 254 -3.51 -8.99 12.63
N SER A 255 -3.34 -9.36 11.36
CA SER A 255 -4.33 -10.06 10.54
C SER A 255 -4.89 -11.35 11.17
N GLU A 256 -4.04 -12.17 11.78
CA GLU A 256 -4.46 -13.40 12.45
C GLU A 256 -5.35 -13.12 13.67
N ALA A 257 -4.99 -12.11 14.47
CA ALA A 257 -5.77 -11.68 15.62
C ALA A 257 -7.10 -11.02 15.20
N VAL A 258 -7.13 -10.30 14.07
CA VAL A 258 -8.36 -9.77 13.47
C VAL A 258 -9.32 -10.89 13.10
N LEU A 259 -8.85 -11.97 12.45
CA LEU A 259 -9.68 -13.16 12.20
C LEU A 259 -10.15 -13.82 13.51
N ALA A 260 -9.25 -13.92 14.50
CA ALA A 260 -9.54 -14.56 15.79
C ALA A 260 -10.63 -13.86 16.61
N THR A 261 -10.99 -12.61 16.30
CA THR A 261 -12.16 -11.93 16.89
C THR A 261 -13.48 -12.65 16.57
N GLY A 262 -13.51 -13.50 15.54
CA GLY A 262 -14.72 -14.14 15.03
C GLY A 262 -15.65 -13.20 14.26
N ALA A 263 -15.35 -11.91 14.14
CA ALA A 263 -16.23 -10.93 13.51
C ALA A 263 -16.06 -10.82 11.98
N ILE A 264 -14.97 -11.34 11.42
CA ILE A 264 -14.70 -11.33 9.96
C ILE A 264 -15.46 -12.47 9.28
N ASP A 265 -16.21 -12.15 8.22
CA ASP A 265 -17.04 -13.11 7.48
C ASP A 265 -16.37 -13.63 6.20
N LEU A 266 -15.54 -12.79 5.58
CA LEU A 266 -14.83 -13.12 4.35
C LEU A 266 -13.48 -12.41 4.33
N VAL A 267 -12.45 -13.11 3.88
CA VAL A 267 -11.15 -12.51 3.52
C VAL A 267 -11.06 -12.42 2.00
N VAL A 268 -10.76 -11.23 1.49
CA VAL A 268 -10.41 -11.03 0.08
C VAL A 268 -8.96 -10.58 -0.01
N SER A 269 -8.12 -11.39 -0.64
CA SER A 269 -6.70 -11.12 -0.83
C SER A 269 -6.37 -10.89 -2.29
N GLU A 270 -5.54 -9.89 -2.56
CA GLU A 270 -5.09 -9.60 -3.92
C GLU A 270 -3.57 -9.62 -4.08
N PHE A 271 -2.77 -9.40 -3.03
CA PHE A 271 -1.31 -9.41 -3.17
C PHE A 271 -0.59 -9.79 -1.86
N ASN A 272 0.68 -9.37 -1.77
CA ASN A 272 1.65 -9.58 -0.71
C ASN A 272 1.11 -9.26 0.70
N CYS A 273 1.75 -9.83 1.73
CA CYS A 273 1.38 -9.74 3.15
C CYS A 273 0.06 -10.39 3.56
N THR A 274 -0.59 -11.14 2.67
CA THR A 274 -1.58 -12.17 3.05
C THR A 274 -0.80 -13.42 3.46
N LEU A 275 -0.72 -13.72 4.75
CA LEU A 275 0.13 -14.79 5.27
C LEU A 275 -0.61 -16.15 5.32
N PRO A 276 0.07 -17.29 5.08
CA PRO A 276 -0.53 -18.63 5.21
C PRO A 276 -1.12 -18.93 6.59
N GLY A 277 -0.68 -18.24 7.65
CA GLY A 277 -1.24 -18.40 8.99
C GLY A 277 -2.73 -18.05 9.12
N LEU A 278 -3.30 -17.33 8.14
CA LEU A 278 -4.75 -17.10 8.06
C LEU A 278 -5.54 -18.38 7.73
N GLU A 279 -4.96 -19.31 6.98
CA GLU A 279 -5.64 -20.51 6.48
C GLU A 279 -6.23 -21.39 7.61
N PRO A 280 -5.45 -21.84 8.61
CA PRO A 280 -5.99 -22.67 9.69
C PRO A 280 -7.01 -21.93 10.59
N ILE A 281 -6.88 -20.61 10.72
CA ILE A 281 -7.82 -19.80 11.50
C ILE A 281 -9.14 -19.67 10.73
N ALA A 282 -9.06 -19.43 9.42
CA ALA A 282 -10.22 -19.34 8.54
C ALA A 282 -11.02 -20.64 8.53
N ASP A 283 -10.34 -21.79 8.36
CA ASP A 283 -10.98 -23.12 8.40
C ASP A 283 -11.69 -23.36 9.74
N ARG A 284 -11.02 -23.06 10.86
CA ARG A 284 -11.57 -23.25 12.20
C ARG A 284 -12.78 -22.37 12.49
N LEU A 285 -12.80 -21.14 11.97
CA LEU A 285 -13.87 -20.17 12.20
C LEU A 285 -14.91 -20.15 11.07
N GLY A 286 -14.79 -21.04 10.09
CA GLY A 286 -15.67 -21.10 8.91
C GLY A 286 -15.63 -19.84 8.03
N VAL A 287 -14.55 -19.06 8.10
CA VAL A 287 -14.36 -17.84 7.30
C VAL A 287 -13.95 -18.25 5.89
N LYS A 288 -14.68 -17.78 4.88
CA LYS A 288 -14.29 -18.03 3.48
C LYS A 288 -13.11 -17.13 3.09
N MET A 289 -12.29 -17.59 2.17
CA MET A 289 -11.19 -16.81 1.61
C MET A 289 -11.32 -16.78 0.08
N ILE A 290 -11.22 -15.59 -0.52
CA ILE A 290 -11.17 -15.38 -1.98
C ILE A 290 -9.85 -14.70 -2.32
N CYS A 291 -9.14 -15.25 -3.29
CA CYS A 291 -7.94 -14.66 -3.87
C CYS A 291 -8.26 -14.13 -5.26
N ILE A 292 -7.89 -12.89 -5.56
CA ILE A 292 -8.21 -12.25 -6.83
C ILE A 292 -7.00 -12.03 -7.76
N ASP A 293 -5.80 -12.35 -7.27
CA ASP A 293 -4.56 -12.46 -8.06
C ASP A 293 -3.85 -13.77 -7.65
N ASP A 294 -3.35 -14.55 -8.60
CA ASP A 294 -2.79 -15.87 -8.31
C ASP A 294 -1.41 -15.81 -7.63
N VAL A 295 -0.68 -14.70 -7.77
CA VAL A 295 0.62 -14.51 -7.10
C VAL A 295 0.51 -14.53 -5.57
N ALA A 296 -0.71 -14.36 -5.03
CA ALA A 296 -1.01 -14.38 -3.60
C ALA A 296 -1.83 -15.60 -3.13
N LYS A 297 -2.11 -16.57 -4.01
CA LYS A 297 -3.03 -17.69 -3.76
C LYS A 297 -2.70 -18.47 -2.48
N LYS A 298 -3.71 -18.64 -1.62
CA LYS A 298 -3.70 -19.55 -0.46
C LYS A 298 -4.29 -20.89 -0.83
N ALA A 299 -3.83 -21.98 -0.23
CA ALA A 299 -4.25 -23.34 -0.59
C ALA A 299 -5.76 -23.51 -0.42
N ASN A 300 -6.33 -23.02 0.68
CA ASN A 300 -7.77 -23.11 0.97
C ASN A 300 -8.63 -21.96 0.40
N ALA A 301 -8.02 -20.94 -0.22
CA ALA A 301 -8.78 -19.84 -0.81
C ALA A 301 -9.39 -20.24 -2.16
N GLU A 302 -10.58 -19.74 -2.46
CA GLU A 302 -11.14 -19.79 -3.81
C GLU A 302 -10.41 -18.78 -4.71
N TYR A 303 -10.11 -19.15 -5.97
CA TYR A 303 -9.55 -18.21 -6.93
C TYR A 303 -10.64 -17.55 -7.77
N ALA A 304 -10.65 -16.22 -7.80
CA ALA A 304 -11.57 -15.41 -8.60
C ALA A 304 -10.77 -14.29 -9.29
N PRO A 305 -10.12 -14.57 -10.43
CA PRO A 305 -9.19 -13.63 -11.07
C PRO A 305 -9.86 -12.30 -11.36
N TYR A 306 -9.24 -11.21 -10.91
CA TYR A 306 -9.71 -9.86 -11.16
C TYR A 306 -9.05 -9.25 -12.38
N SER A 307 -9.90 -8.56 -13.16
CA SER A 307 -9.55 -7.54 -14.11
C SER A 307 -10.58 -6.42 -13.98
N PHE A 308 -10.25 -5.22 -14.44
CA PHE A 308 -11.23 -4.12 -14.44
C PHE A 308 -12.51 -4.49 -15.22
N VAL A 309 -12.39 -5.30 -16.29
CA VAL A 309 -13.52 -5.66 -17.17
C VAL A 309 -14.50 -6.62 -16.48
N ASN A 310 -14.02 -7.59 -15.70
CA ASN A 310 -14.86 -8.55 -14.98
C ASN A 310 -15.13 -8.16 -13.51
N GLY A 311 -14.79 -6.93 -13.11
CA GLY A 311 -14.88 -6.47 -11.72
C GLY A 311 -16.26 -6.71 -11.09
N GLY A 312 -17.34 -6.45 -11.84
CA GLY A 312 -18.71 -6.69 -11.37
C GLY A 312 -19.02 -8.15 -11.05
N GLU A 313 -18.50 -9.09 -11.83
CA GLU A 313 -18.67 -10.53 -11.58
C GLU A 313 -17.94 -10.96 -10.30
N VAL A 314 -16.71 -10.46 -10.11
CA VAL A 314 -15.92 -10.70 -8.90
C VAL A 314 -16.61 -10.10 -7.68
N SER A 315 -17.15 -8.88 -7.79
CA SER A 315 -17.88 -8.23 -6.71
C SER A 315 -19.13 -9.00 -6.29
N GLU A 316 -19.95 -9.47 -7.24
CA GLU A 316 -21.13 -10.29 -6.91
C GLU A 316 -20.75 -11.60 -6.21
N LYS A 317 -19.67 -12.23 -6.65
CA LYS A 317 -19.13 -13.44 -6.03
C LYS A 317 -18.68 -13.20 -4.59
N VAL A 318 -17.96 -12.09 -4.36
CA VAL A 318 -17.54 -11.66 -3.03
C VAL A 318 -18.76 -11.40 -2.13
N ILE A 319 -19.77 -10.68 -2.63
CA ILE A 319 -20.99 -10.37 -1.88
C ILE A 319 -21.76 -11.63 -1.52
N ALA A 320 -21.97 -12.54 -2.48
CA ALA A 320 -22.64 -13.82 -2.24
C ALA A 320 -21.89 -14.66 -1.21
N SER A 321 -20.56 -14.75 -1.34
CA SER A 321 -19.73 -15.52 -0.41
C SER A 321 -19.73 -14.96 1.00
N ALA A 322 -19.69 -13.62 1.14
CA ALA A 322 -19.77 -12.95 2.43
C ALA A 322 -21.15 -13.14 3.10
N LEU A 323 -22.24 -13.08 2.33
CA LEU A 323 -23.60 -13.34 2.84
C LEU A 323 -23.74 -14.78 3.33
N ASP A 324 -23.26 -15.75 2.56
CA ASP A 324 -23.32 -17.16 2.94
C ASP A 324 -22.50 -17.44 4.20
N ALA A 325 -21.27 -16.90 4.27
CA ALA A 325 -20.43 -17.05 5.44
C ALA A 325 -21.02 -16.36 6.67
N TYR A 326 -21.60 -15.17 6.53
CA TYR A 326 -22.31 -14.50 7.63
C TYR A 326 -23.42 -15.40 8.18
N ARG A 327 -24.32 -15.90 7.32
CA ARG A 327 -25.45 -16.73 7.72
C ARG A 327 -25.04 -18.03 8.41
N SER A 328 -24.00 -18.70 7.93
CA SER A 328 -23.55 -19.97 8.52
C SER A 328 -22.79 -19.79 9.84
N ARG A 329 -22.14 -18.64 10.03
CA ARG A 329 -21.29 -18.36 11.20
C ARG A 329 -22.02 -17.66 12.34
N ARG A 330 -23.04 -16.85 12.04
CA ARG A 330 -23.79 -16.12 13.08
C ARG A 330 -24.52 -17.13 13.98
N GLY A 331 -24.25 -17.05 15.28
CA GLY A 331 -24.78 -17.98 16.29
C GLY A 331 -23.94 -19.25 16.49
N SER A 332 -23.00 -19.59 15.61
CA SER A 332 -22.12 -20.76 15.72
C SER A 332 -20.68 -20.42 16.11
N VAL A 333 -20.26 -19.17 15.88
CA VAL A 333 -18.93 -18.66 16.25
C VAL A 333 -19.06 -17.60 17.34
N SER A 334 -18.18 -17.66 18.34
CA SER A 334 -18.07 -16.61 19.37
C SER A 334 -17.45 -15.35 18.76
N ILE A 335 -18.12 -14.22 18.92
CA ILE A 335 -17.61 -12.91 18.50
C ILE A 335 -17.06 -12.17 19.72
N ASN A 336 -15.80 -11.76 19.66
CA ASN A 336 -15.12 -10.97 20.70
C ASN A 336 -14.22 -9.92 20.04
N VAL A 337 -14.75 -8.69 19.90
CA VAL A 337 -14.01 -7.55 19.36
C VAL A 337 -13.62 -6.64 20.54
N PRO A 338 -12.31 -6.39 20.77
CA PRO A 338 -11.86 -5.46 21.80
C PRO A 338 -12.23 -4.01 21.44
N ALA A 339 -13.19 -3.43 22.16
CA ALA A 339 -13.70 -2.08 21.89
C ALA A 339 -12.66 -0.97 22.11
N ASP A 340 -11.71 -1.18 23.02
CA ASP A 340 -10.69 -0.20 23.42
C ASP A 340 -9.37 -0.34 22.64
N HIS A 341 -9.30 -1.22 21.64
CA HIS A 341 -8.10 -1.39 20.83
C HIS A 341 -8.05 -0.38 19.68
N GLY A 342 -7.13 0.58 19.79
CA GLY A 342 -6.90 1.63 18.79
C GLY A 342 -7.46 2.98 19.23
N ASN A 343 -7.83 3.84 18.27
CA ASN A 343 -8.36 5.19 18.52
C ASN A 343 -9.17 5.70 17.32
N ASP A 344 -9.85 6.84 17.47
CA ASP A 344 -10.76 7.42 16.45
C ASP A 344 -10.21 8.68 15.75
N ASP A 345 -9.09 9.21 16.25
CA ASP A 345 -8.54 10.52 15.92
C ASP A 345 -7.11 10.42 15.39
N THR A 346 -6.76 9.30 14.74
CA THR A 346 -5.50 9.19 13.97
C THR A 346 -5.57 10.11 12.76
N ILE A 347 -4.55 10.96 12.58
CA ILE A 347 -4.43 11.81 11.40
C ILE A 347 -3.85 11.00 10.25
N THR A 348 -4.61 10.93 9.16
CA THR A 348 -4.21 10.26 7.92
C THR A 348 -4.31 11.24 6.75
N GLY A 349 -4.10 10.75 5.53
CA GLY A 349 -4.30 11.53 4.31
C GLY A 349 -3.18 12.52 3.99
N VAL A 350 -2.03 12.40 4.66
CA VAL A 350 -0.84 13.22 4.41
C VAL A 350 -0.15 12.74 3.14
N SER A 351 -0.25 13.53 2.07
CA SER A 351 0.42 13.35 0.79
C SER A 351 1.21 14.60 0.42
N GLU A 352 2.02 14.55 -0.64
CA GLU A 352 2.73 15.75 -1.13
C GLU A 352 1.75 16.88 -1.48
N VAL A 353 0.57 16.53 -2.00
CA VAL A 353 -0.47 17.50 -2.38
C VAL A 353 -1.19 18.04 -1.13
N SER A 354 -1.73 17.16 -0.29
CA SER A 354 -2.55 17.58 0.85
C SER A 354 -1.74 18.30 1.93
N LEU A 355 -0.48 17.90 2.15
CA LEU A 355 0.41 18.60 3.08
C LEU A 355 0.74 19.99 2.56
N LYS A 356 0.99 20.15 1.26
CA LYS A 356 1.26 21.46 0.67
C LYS A 356 0.02 22.36 0.75
N GLU A 357 -1.17 21.83 0.49
CA GLU A 357 -2.43 22.55 0.66
C GLU A 357 -2.64 22.99 2.11
N PHE A 358 -2.42 22.08 3.08
CA PHE A 358 -2.47 22.39 4.52
C PHE A 358 -1.50 23.50 4.94
N LEU A 359 -0.31 23.55 4.33
CA LEU A 359 0.68 24.61 4.55
C LEU A 359 0.39 25.91 3.76
N GLY A 360 -0.81 26.08 3.20
CA GLY A 360 -1.20 27.29 2.47
C GLY A 360 -0.70 27.34 1.02
N GLY A 361 -0.51 26.18 0.39
CA GLY A 361 -0.08 26.05 -1.01
C GLY A 361 1.44 26.22 -1.23
N SER A 362 2.24 26.23 -0.17
CA SER A 362 3.69 26.45 -0.22
C SER A 362 4.45 25.57 0.76
N TRP A 363 5.67 25.17 0.39
CA TRP A 363 6.59 24.47 1.30
C TRP A 363 7.32 25.42 2.26
N LYS A 364 7.22 26.74 2.02
CA LYS A 364 7.94 27.75 2.82
C LYS A 364 7.71 27.62 4.33
N PRO A 365 6.49 27.40 4.85
CA PRO A 365 6.30 27.27 6.30
C PRO A 365 7.09 26.10 6.90
N LEU A 366 7.09 24.93 6.25
CA LEU A 366 7.86 23.77 6.72
C LEU A 366 9.37 24.03 6.63
N VAL A 367 9.84 24.64 5.53
CA VAL A 367 11.26 25.01 5.37
C VAL A 367 11.70 26.01 6.43
N ASP A 368 10.88 27.01 6.74
CA ASP A 368 11.17 28.01 7.76
C ASP A 368 11.26 27.38 9.16
N LEU A 369 10.35 26.45 9.50
CA LEU A 369 10.39 25.68 10.75
C LEU A 369 11.68 24.85 10.88
N ILE A 370 12.13 24.24 9.77
CA ILE A 370 13.39 23.49 9.76
C ILE A 370 14.59 24.43 9.92
N ALA A 371 14.60 25.55 9.20
CA ALA A 371 15.68 26.53 9.26
C ALA A 371 15.80 27.20 10.65
N ALA A 372 14.68 27.43 11.33
CA ALA A 372 14.64 27.94 12.70
C ALA A 372 15.09 26.89 13.74
N GLY A 373 15.11 25.60 13.37
CA GLY A 373 15.41 24.49 14.26
C GLY A 373 14.24 24.15 15.20
N ASP A 374 13.03 24.61 14.89
CA ASP A 374 11.80 24.19 15.56
C ASP A 374 11.45 22.75 15.17
N VAL A 375 11.76 22.39 13.92
CA VAL A 375 11.83 21.01 13.42
C VAL A 375 13.29 20.70 13.10
N ARG A 376 13.92 19.81 13.86
CA ARG A 376 15.35 19.49 13.68
C ARG A 376 15.64 18.64 12.46
N GLY A 377 14.63 17.98 11.92
CA GLY A 377 14.74 17.16 10.72
C GLY A 377 13.48 16.35 10.48
N VAL A 378 13.49 15.58 9.39
CA VAL A 378 12.42 14.67 8.99
C VAL A 378 13.00 13.28 8.82
N VAL A 379 12.37 12.27 9.41
CA VAL A 379 12.76 10.86 9.26
C VAL A 379 11.58 10.04 8.76
N GLY A 380 11.81 9.28 7.69
CA GLY A 380 10.87 8.27 7.22
C GLY A 380 11.05 6.98 8.02
N VAL A 381 10.04 6.58 8.80
CA VAL A 381 10.00 5.29 9.50
C VAL A 381 9.05 4.36 8.76
N VAL A 382 9.62 3.46 7.96
CA VAL A 382 8.90 2.55 7.06
C VAL A 382 9.33 1.11 7.30
N GLY A 383 8.52 0.16 6.86
CA GLY A 383 8.88 -1.26 6.88
C GLY A 383 7.74 -2.16 7.34
N CYS A 384 8.13 -3.38 7.71
CA CYS A 384 7.27 -4.42 8.26
C CYS A 384 7.53 -4.58 9.75
N SER A 385 6.59 -5.20 10.48
CA SER A 385 6.87 -5.60 11.86
C SER A 385 7.78 -6.82 11.89
N SER A 386 8.37 -7.10 13.05
CA SER A 386 9.15 -8.31 13.31
C SER A 386 8.92 -8.77 14.74
N MET A 387 8.76 -10.08 14.92
CA MET A 387 8.67 -10.69 16.25
C MET A 387 10.03 -11.05 16.84
N VAL A 388 11.08 -11.13 15.99
CA VAL A 388 12.40 -11.65 16.37
C VAL A 388 13.15 -10.68 17.29
N SER A 389 12.84 -9.39 17.22
CA SER A 389 13.61 -8.32 17.86
C SER A 389 12.76 -7.53 18.87
N GLY A 390 12.34 -8.17 19.96
CA GLY A 390 11.67 -7.48 21.08
C GLY A 390 10.14 -7.41 21.01
N GLY A 391 9.52 -8.08 20.03
CA GLY A 391 8.06 -8.21 19.91
C GLY A 391 7.42 -7.27 18.90
N HIS A 392 6.12 -7.49 18.67
CA HIS A 392 5.32 -6.79 17.65
C HIS A 392 5.38 -5.27 17.83
N ASP A 393 5.93 -4.58 16.84
CA ASP A 393 6.05 -3.11 16.73
C ASP A 393 6.80 -2.37 17.85
N VAL A 394 7.33 -3.08 18.86
CA VAL A 394 7.99 -2.48 20.03
C VAL A 394 9.13 -1.55 19.62
N LEU A 395 10.07 -2.01 18.81
CA LEU A 395 11.20 -1.18 18.38
C LEU A 395 10.80 -0.02 17.48
N THR A 396 9.79 -0.21 16.63
CA THR A 396 9.27 0.85 15.74
C THR A 396 8.67 1.98 16.57
N VAL A 397 7.82 1.63 17.56
CA VAL A 397 7.19 2.59 18.47
C VAL A 397 8.24 3.33 19.29
N GLU A 398 9.21 2.62 19.87
CA GLU A 398 10.27 3.24 20.67
C GLU A 398 11.18 4.17 19.83
N LEU A 399 11.51 3.78 18.60
CA LEU A 399 12.24 4.64 17.66
C LEU A 399 11.47 5.94 17.40
N VAL A 400 10.17 5.86 17.13
CA VAL A 400 9.35 7.05 16.88
C VAL A 400 9.30 7.94 18.12
N ARG A 401 9.08 7.38 19.32
CA ARG A 401 9.09 8.14 20.58
C ARG A 401 10.41 8.89 20.78
N GLU A 402 11.54 8.23 20.54
CA GLU A 402 12.86 8.87 20.68
C GLU A 402 13.11 9.95 19.62
N LEU A 403 12.61 9.79 18.39
CA LEU A 403 12.73 10.82 17.34
C LEU A 403 11.90 12.06 17.67
N ILE A 404 10.61 11.90 17.97
CA ILE A 404 9.73 13.06 18.22
C ILE A 404 10.13 13.82 19.48
N LYS A 405 10.62 13.13 20.52
CA LYS A 405 11.17 13.74 21.74
C LYS A 405 12.38 14.64 21.46
N ARG A 406 13.07 14.42 20.34
CA ARG A 406 14.25 15.18 19.89
C ARG A 406 13.92 16.23 18.84
N ASP A 407 12.64 16.64 18.77
CA ASP A 407 12.10 17.61 17.82
C ASP A 407 12.25 17.20 16.34
N ILE A 408 12.23 15.91 16.05
CA ILE A 408 12.31 15.37 14.68
C ILE A 408 10.92 14.91 14.25
N ILE A 409 10.43 15.42 13.13
CA ILE A 409 9.17 14.97 12.53
C ILE A 409 9.37 13.57 11.93
N VAL A 410 8.40 12.69 12.18
CA VAL A 410 8.36 11.35 11.60
C VAL A 410 7.28 11.28 10.52
N LEU A 411 7.65 10.77 9.34
CA LEU A 411 6.71 10.33 8.31
C LEU A 411 6.70 8.80 8.32
N SER A 412 5.53 8.17 8.34
CA SER A 412 5.41 6.71 8.34
C SER A 412 4.55 6.19 7.19
N ALA A 413 4.91 5.00 6.72
CA ALA A 413 4.17 4.28 5.69
C ALA A 413 4.29 2.76 5.90
N GLY A 414 3.35 2.01 5.32
CA GLY A 414 3.30 0.57 5.39
C GLY A 414 2.87 0.05 6.77
N CYS A 415 3.33 -1.15 7.11
CA CYS A 415 2.98 -1.82 8.36
C CYS A 415 3.46 -1.08 9.61
N SER A 416 4.52 -0.26 9.50
CA SER A 416 4.96 0.64 10.57
C SER A 416 3.85 1.59 11.01
N SER A 417 3.11 2.18 10.06
CA SER A 417 1.97 3.06 10.38
C SER A 417 0.92 2.33 11.21
N GLY A 418 0.60 1.08 10.86
CA GLY A 418 -0.36 0.26 11.59
C GLY A 418 0.01 0.04 13.06
N GLY A 419 1.30 -0.08 13.38
CA GLY A 419 1.76 -0.16 14.77
C GLY A 419 1.69 1.18 15.50
N ILE A 420 2.18 2.23 14.84
CA ILE A 420 2.30 3.60 15.40
C ILE A 420 0.90 4.22 15.64
N GLU A 421 -0.04 4.02 14.72
CA GLU A 421 -1.42 4.50 14.84
C GLU A 421 -2.14 3.81 16.00
N ASN A 422 -1.98 2.50 16.16
CA ASN A 422 -2.68 1.73 17.19
C ASN A 422 -2.27 2.14 18.61
N VAL A 423 -1.01 2.55 18.81
CA VAL A 423 -0.53 3.09 20.09
C VAL A 423 -0.78 4.60 20.25
N GLY A 424 -1.46 5.23 19.29
CA GLY A 424 -1.92 6.61 19.37
C GLY A 424 -0.86 7.67 19.07
N LEU A 425 0.26 7.32 18.44
CA LEU A 425 1.33 8.28 18.11
C LEU A 425 1.03 9.14 16.86
N MET A 426 -0.05 8.83 16.13
CA MET A 426 -0.53 9.63 14.99
C MET A 426 -1.75 10.50 15.33
N ARG A 427 -2.07 10.65 16.61
CA ARG A 427 -3.15 11.51 17.10
C ARG A 427 -2.63 12.94 17.33
N PRO A 428 -3.46 13.99 17.23
CA PRO A 428 -3.04 15.34 17.61
C PRO A 428 -2.52 15.41 19.07
N SER A 429 -3.16 14.66 19.97
CA SER A 429 -2.74 14.56 21.37
C SER A 429 -1.36 13.92 21.59
N ALA A 430 -0.78 13.26 20.58
CA ALA A 430 0.58 12.72 20.64
C ALA A 430 1.65 13.82 20.67
N ALA A 431 1.31 15.08 20.37
CA ALA A 431 2.20 16.22 20.51
C ALA A 431 2.81 16.34 21.92
N GLN A 432 2.11 15.85 22.95
CA GLN A 432 2.63 15.81 24.33
C GLN A 432 3.90 14.94 24.50
N PHE A 433 4.14 13.99 23.59
CA PHE A 433 5.33 13.13 23.60
C PHE A 433 6.52 13.73 22.84
N ALA A 434 6.29 14.80 22.07
CA ALA A 434 7.33 15.47 21.31
C ALA A 434 8.21 16.37 22.20
N GLY A 435 9.39 16.72 21.68
CA GLY A 435 10.23 17.75 22.27
C GLY A 435 9.51 19.11 22.30
N PRO A 436 9.98 20.06 23.12
CA PRO A 436 9.24 21.29 23.38
C PRO A 436 9.01 22.15 22.13
N ARG A 437 9.90 22.07 21.13
CA ARG A 437 9.78 22.88 19.91
C ARG A 437 8.79 22.25 18.95
N LEU A 438 8.95 20.96 18.67
CA LEU A 438 8.04 20.23 17.79
C LEU A 438 6.63 20.19 18.37
N ARG A 439 6.50 20.03 19.68
CA ARG A 439 5.22 20.12 20.38
C ARG A 439 4.51 21.45 20.13
N ALA A 440 5.22 22.58 20.30
CA ALA A 440 4.65 23.90 20.08
C ALA A 440 4.19 24.12 18.63
N VAL A 441 4.88 23.52 17.65
CA VAL A 441 4.47 23.51 16.24
C VAL A 441 3.18 22.70 16.07
N CYS A 442 3.16 21.46 16.56
CA CYS A 442 2.01 20.56 16.43
C CYS A 442 0.76 21.01 17.19
N GLU A 443 0.89 21.79 18.27
CA GLU A 443 -0.26 22.35 18.99
C GLU A 443 -0.79 23.63 18.33
N LYS A 444 -0.02 24.25 17.43
CA LYS A 444 -0.39 25.48 16.72
C LYS A 444 -1.03 25.21 15.35
N LEU A 445 -0.59 24.15 14.68
CA LEU A 445 -1.09 23.68 13.39
C LEU A 445 -2.16 22.61 13.61
#